data_AF-A0A847HGY8-F1
#
_entry.id   AF-A0A847HGY8-F1
#
_cell.length_a   1.000
_cell.length_b   1.000
_cell.length_c   1.000
_cell.angle_alpha   90.00
_cell.angle_beta   90.00
_cell.angle_gamma   90.00
#
_symmetry.space_group_name_H-M   'P 1'
#
loop_
_entity.id
_entity.type
_entity.pdbx_description
1 polymer ?
#
loop_
_entity_poly.entity_id
_entity_poly.type
_entity_poly.pdbx_seq_one_letter_code
_entity_poly.pdbx_strand_id
1 'polypeptide(L)'
;MRKRLLMILLLIMVFIGLYSAARIYFGALQLHNPSYMWWIMTNKACNAEYLHRFVLKDTHNSRLVKGLSVDQIRRRFPMLCDADSYASDSYRGEVLEYWRSNFYKGRKLKMLWFDEHDGSGWVVVVVDGTGYEIRLMKG
;
A
#
# COMPACT_ATOMS: atom_id res chain seq x y z
N MET A 1 9.86 -39.88 27.83
CA MET A 1 10.12 -38.42 27.93
C MET A 1 10.79 -37.82 26.68
N ARG A 2 11.91 -38.34 26.16
CA ARG A 2 12.62 -37.78 24.99
C ARG A 2 11.76 -37.53 23.73
N LYS A 3 10.89 -38.49 23.34
CA LYS A 3 10.01 -38.33 22.16
C LYS A 3 9.00 -37.18 22.30
N ARG A 4 8.44 -36.96 23.50
CA ARG A 4 7.52 -35.86 23.77
C ARG A 4 8.23 -34.51 23.72
N LEU A 5 9.44 -34.42 24.26
CA LEU A 5 10.25 -33.20 24.22
C LEU A 5 10.62 -32.82 22.77
N LEU A 6 11.00 -33.80 21.95
CA LEU A 6 11.33 -33.61 20.54
C LEU A 6 10.10 -33.16 19.72
N MET A 7 8.94 -33.73 20.00
CA MET A 7 7.66 -33.34 19.37
C MET A 7 7.27 -31.89 19.74
N ILE A 8 7.46 -31.49 20.99
CA ILE A 8 7.21 -30.12 21.45
C ILE A 8 8.16 -29.13 20.77
N LEU A 9 9.46 -29.45 20.67
CA LEU A 9 10.43 -28.61 19.98
C LEU A 9 10.10 -28.45 18.48
N LEU A 10 9.69 -29.53 17.82
CA LEU A 10 9.22 -29.49 16.42
C LEU A 10 8.00 -28.57 16.26
N LEU A 11 7.00 -28.69 17.14
CA LEU A 11 5.83 -27.81 17.13
C LEU A 11 6.22 -26.35 17.31
N ILE A 12 7.09 -26.03 18.28
CA ILE A 12 7.57 -24.67 18.51
C ILE A 12 8.27 -24.12 17.25
N MET A 13 9.15 -24.90 16.61
CA MET A 13 9.81 -24.48 15.38
C MET A 13 8.83 -24.23 14.23
N VAL A 14 7.81 -25.08 14.07
CA VAL A 14 6.74 -24.89 13.09
C VAL A 14 5.97 -23.59 13.37
N PHE A 15 5.60 -23.33 14.62
CA PHE A 15 4.90 -22.10 14.99
C PHE A 15 5.75 -20.84 14.75
N ILE A 16 7.03 -20.88 15.10
CA ILE A 16 7.97 -19.76 14.83
C ILE A 16 8.12 -19.53 13.33
N GLY A 17 8.23 -20.61 12.54
CA GLY A 17 8.32 -20.55 11.08
C GLY A 17 7.07 -19.92 10.46
N LEU A 18 5.87 -20.37 10.88
CA LEU A 18 4.59 -19.83 10.42
C LEU A 18 4.44 -18.34 10.80
N TYR A 19 4.76 -17.98 12.04
CA TYR A 19 4.69 -16.57 12.49
C TYR A 19 5.64 -15.68 11.70
N SER A 20 6.88 -16.13 11.46
CA SER A 20 7.87 -15.39 10.68
C SER A 20 7.44 -15.22 9.22
N ALA A 21 6.92 -16.28 8.60
CA ALA A 21 6.37 -16.23 7.25
C ALA A 21 5.17 -15.26 7.17
N ALA A 22 4.26 -15.33 8.13
CA ALA A 22 3.13 -14.39 8.22
C ALA A 22 3.62 -12.95 8.38
N ARG A 23 4.66 -12.70 9.19
CA ARG A 23 5.21 -11.35 9.39
C ARG A 23 5.83 -10.80 8.12
N ILE A 24 6.50 -11.63 7.32
CA ILE A 24 7.02 -11.23 6.01
C ILE A 24 5.87 -10.97 5.03
N TYR A 25 4.84 -11.81 5.03
CA TYR A 25 3.73 -11.73 4.07
C TYR A 25 2.69 -10.65 4.36
N PHE A 26 2.42 -10.33 5.62
CA PHE A 26 1.45 -9.31 6.03
C PHE A 26 2.12 -8.03 6.54
N GLY A 27 3.33 -8.12 7.06
CA GLY A 27 3.95 -7.02 7.77
C GLY A 27 3.57 -7.00 9.26
N ALA A 28 4.47 -6.50 10.10
CA ALA A 28 4.28 -6.47 11.54
C ALA A 28 3.07 -5.62 11.96
N LEU A 29 2.85 -4.49 11.30
CA LEU A 29 1.76 -3.57 11.67
C LEU A 29 0.39 -4.22 11.46
N GLN A 30 0.19 -4.96 10.37
CA GLN A 30 -1.07 -5.65 10.10
C GLN A 30 -1.33 -6.77 11.11
N LEU A 31 -0.32 -7.58 11.44
CA LEU A 31 -0.46 -8.68 12.39
C LEU A 31 -0.73 -8.22 13.82
N HIS A 32 -0.14 -7.10 14.24
CA HIS A 32 -0.34 -6.55 15.59
C HIS A 32 -1.61 -5.70 15.72
N ASN A 33 -2.31 -5.41 14.62
CA ASN A 33 -3.52 -4.57 14.63
C ASN A 33 -4.68 -5.30 13.93
N PRO A 34 -5.46 -6.13 14.66
CA PRO A 34 -6.56 -6.89 14.10
C PRO A 34 -7.62 -6.04 13.39
N SER A 35 -7.88 -4.81 13.87
CA SER A 35 -8.81 -3.88 13.23
C SER A 35 -8.31 -3.37 11.87
N TYR A 36 -6.99 -3.18 11.72
CA TYR A 36 -6.36 -2.84 10.45
C TYR A 36 -6.47 -4.00 9.48
N MET A 37 -6.12 -5.20 9.93
CA MET A 37 -6.25 -6.41 9.13
C MET A 37 -7.71 -6.65 8.68
N TRP A 38 -8.67 -6.49 9.59
CA TRP A 38 -10.09 -6.64 9.28
C TRP A 38 -10.56 -5.61 8.25
N TRP A 39 -10.17 -4.35 8.41
CA TRP A 39 -10.43 -3.32 7.39
C TRP A 39 -9.87 -3.74 6.03
N ILE A 40 -8.64 -4.29 6.00
CA ILE A 40 -8.03 -4.72 4.75
C ILE A 40 -8.89 -5.73 4.00
N MET A 41 -9.37 -6.75 4.72
CA MET A 41 -10.19 -7.84 4.19
C MET A 41 -11.58 -7.37 3.74
N THR A 42 -12.18 -6.41 4.46
CA THR A 42 -13.54 -5.93 4.15
C THR A 42 -13.62 -5.04 2.91
N ASN A 43 -12.49 -4.59 2.37
CA ASN A 43 -12.38 -3.69 1.23
C ASN A 43 -13.26 -2.43 1.31
N LYS A 44 -13.50 -1.94 2.53
CA LYS A 44 -14.21 -0.69 2.78
C LYS A 44 -13.34 0.50 2.38
N ALA A 45 -13.99 1.64 2.11
CA ALA A 45 -13.29 2.89 1.91
C ALA A 45 -12.37 3.21 3.11
N CYS A 46 -11.21 3.79 2.81
CA CYS A 46 -10.26 4.27 3.79
C CYS A 46 -10.80 5.56 4.39
N ASN A 47 -10.91 5.60 5.71
CA ASN A 47 -11.17 6.85 6.42
C ASN A 47 -9.83 7.49 6.85
N ALA A 48 -9.90 8.75 7.27
CA ALA A 48 -8.72 9.51 7.69
C ALA A 48 -7.97 8.86 8.87
N GLU A 49 -8.69 8.24 9.82
CA GLU A 49 -8.06 7.57 10.96
C GLU A 49 -7.14 6.43 10.51
N TYR A 50 -7.63 5.53 9.66
CA TYR A 50 -6.85 4.39 9.16
C TYR A 50 -5.69 4.82 8.28
N LEU A 51 -5.88 5.88 7.48
CA LEU A 51 -4.85 6.42 6.61
C LEU A 51 -3.59 6.80 7.39
N HIS A 52 -3.71 7.74 8.33
CA HIS A 52 -2.56 8.25 9.08
C HIS A 52 -2.06 7.29 10.17
N ARG A 53 -2.97 6.51 10.78
CA ARG A 53 -2.59 5.58 11.84
C ARG A 53 -1.90 4.34 11.29
N PHE A 54 -2.32 3.84 10.14
CA PHE A 54 -1.86 2.57 9.60
C PHE A 54 -1.28 2.66 8.20
N VAL A 55 -2.04 3.11 7.20
CA VAL A 55 -1.65 2.98 5.78
C VAL A 55 -0.32 3.69 5.47
N LEU A 56 -0.14 4.93 5.93
CA LEU A 56 1.09 5.70 5.66
C LEU A 56 2.28 5.25 6.54
N LYS A 57 2.02 4.50 7.61
CA LYS A 57 3.04 3.93 8.51
C LYS A 57 3.40 2.48 8.17
N ASP A 58 2.60 1.83 7.35
CA ASP A 58 2.80 0.46 6.92
C ASP A 58 3.80 0.40 5.76
N THR A 59 5.00 -0.12 6.03
CA THR A 59 6.04 -0.30 5.01
C THR A 59 5.66 -1.29 3.88
N HIS A 60 4.56 -2.03 4.05
CA HIS A 60 4.02 -2.95 3.06
C HIS A 60 2.69 -2.47 2.46
N ASN A 61 2.37 -1.18 2.61
CA ASN A 61 1.11 -0.58 2.15
C ASN A 61 0.84 -0.75 0.65
N SER A 62 1.86 -0.92 -0.19
CA SER A 62 1.70 -1.21 -1.63
C SER A 62 0.86 -2.47 -1.90
N ARG A 63 0.81 -3.42 -0.96
CA ARG A 63 -0.08 -4.61 -1.06
C ARG A 63 -1.56 -4.25 -1.08
N LEU A 64 -1.94 -3.09 -0.55
CA LEU A 64 -3.32 -2.61 -0.53
C LEU A 64 -3.83 -2.22 -1.92
N VAL A 65 -2.92 -1.98 -2.87
CA VAL A 65 -3.26 -1.53 -4.24
C VAL A 65 -2.73 -2.46 -5.33
N LYS A 66 -1.75 -3.30 -5.02
CA LYS A 66 -1.08 -4.15 -6.01
C LYS A 66 -2.07 -5.06 -6.73
N GLY A 67 -2.15 -4.93 -8.05
CA GLY A 67 -3.02 -5.73 -8.91
C GLY A 67 -4.50 -5.31 -8.91
N LEU A 68 -4.89 -4.31 -8.11
CA LEU A 68 -6.24 -3.78 -8.14
C LEU A 68 -6.46 -2.90 -9.38
N SER A 69 -7.68 -2.90 -9.91
CA SER A 69 -8.07 -1.95 -10.95
C SER A 69 -8.19 -0.53 -10.40
N VAL A 70 -8.15 0.46 -11.29
CA VAL A 70 -8.35 1.88 -10.91
C VAL A 70 -9.64 2.07 -10.11
N ASP A 71 -10.74 1.44 -10.51
CA ASP A 71 -12.03 1.57 -9.81
C ASP A 71 -12.03 0.92 -8.42
N GLN A 72 -11.30 -0.17 -8.23
CA GLN A 72 -11.12 -0.78 -6.91
C GLN A 72 -10.29 0.14 -6.00
N ILE A 73 -9.23 0.73 -6.54
CA ILE A 73 -8.39 1.70 -5.81
C ILE A 73 -9.22 2.92 -5.44
N ARG A 74 -10.01 3.49 -6.36
CA ARG A 74 -10.87 4.64 -6.10
C ARG A 74 -11.97 4.34 -5.07
N ARG A 75 -12.59 3.16 -5.11
CA ARG A 75 -13.55 2.75 -4.07
C ARG A 75 -12.89 2.66 -2.69
N ARG A 76 -11.65 2.17 -2.65
CA ARG A 76 -10.89 2.02 -1.41
C ARG A 76 -10.32 3.34 -0.91
N PHE A 77 -9.94 4.24 -1.79
CA PHE A 77 -9.33 5.52 -1.48
C PHE A 77 -10.04 6.64 -2.25
N PRO A 78 -11.27 7.00 -1.84
CA PRO A 78 -12.13 7.90 -2.60
C PRO A 78 -11.63 9.35 -2.67
N MET A 79 -10.73 9.72 -1.76
CA MET A 79 -10.10 11.05 -1.71
C MET A 79 -8.99 11.26 -2.74
N LEU A 80 -8.60 10.23 -3.51
CA LEU A 80 -7.54 10.36 -4.51
C LEU A 80 -8.04 11.07 -5.79
N CYS A 81 -7.28 12.08 -6.21
CA CYS A 81 -7.49 12.84 -7.44
C CYS A 81 -6.58 12.33 -8.56
N ASP A 82 -6.96 12.52 -9.83
CA ASP A 82 -6.07 12.16 -10.95
C ASP A 82 -4.95 13.19 -11.07
N ALA A 83 -3.68 12.75 -11.10
CA ALA A 83 -2.54 13.63 -11.33
C ALA A 83 -2.65 14.36 -12.70
N ASP A 84 -3.29 13.72 -13.69
CA ASP A 84 -3.59 14.32 -15.00
C ASP A 84 -4.58 15.50 -14.92
N SER A 85 -5.30 15.69 -13.81
CA SER A 85 -6.20 16.84 -13.62
C SER A 85 -5.49 18.10 -13.13
N TYR A 86 -4.24 17.98 -12.68
CA TYR A 86 -3.43 19.12 -12.27
C TYR A 86 -2.79 19.79 -13.48
N ALA A 87 -2.44 21.07 -13.35
CA ALA A 87 -1.72 21.78 -14.39
C ALA A 87 -0.36 21.11 -14.68
N SER A 88 0.05 21.07 -15.94
CA SER A 88 1.28 20.38 -16.37
C SER A 88 2.56 20.99 -15.79
N ASP A 89 2.52 22.28 -15.46
CA ASP A 89 3.58 23.05 -14.81
C ASP A 89 3.49 23.02 -13.27
N SER A 90 2.51 22.32 -12.70
CA SER A 90 2.47 22.04 -11.27
C SER A 90 3.44 20.93 -10.91
N TYR A 91 3.91 20.90 -9.66
CA TYR A 91 4.76 19.82 -9.16
C TYR A 91 4.21 18.41 -9.44
N ARG A 92 2.89 18.21 -9.30
CA ARG A 92 2.24 16.92 -9.57
C ARG A 92 2.29 16.56 -11.06
N GLY A 93 2.07 17.53 -11.93
CA GLY A 93 2.19 17.39 -13.38
C GLY A 93 3.62 17.07 -13.82
N GLU A 94 4.60 17.82 -13.31
CA GLU A 94 6.02 17.60 -13.61
C GLU A 94 6.49 16.21 -13.16
N VAL A 95 6.10 15.77 -11.96
CA VAL A 95 6.42 14.43 -11.47
C VAL A 95 5.82 13.35 -12.37
N LEU A 96 4.56 13.48 -12.77
CA LEU A 96 3.89 12.52 -13.64
C LEU A 96 4.62 12.41 -14.99
N GLU A 97 4.91 13.54 -15.63
CA GLU A 97 5.59 13.58 -16.93
C GLU A 97 7.03 13.09 -16.85
N TYR A 98 7.77 13.43 -15.78
CA TYR A 98 9.09 12.89 -15.52
C TYR A 98 9.06 11.37 -15.41
N TRP A 99 8.10 10.80 -14.69
CA TRP A 99 8.01 9.35 -14.49
C TRP A 99 7.56 8.62 -15.75
N ARG A 100 6.63 9.18 -16.51
CA ARG A 100 6.22 8.69 -17.84
C ARG A 100 7.41 8.61 -18.79
N SER A 101 8.25 9.63 -18.78
CA SER A 101 9.36 9.77 -19.73
C SER A 101 10.59 8.93 -19.35
N ASN A 102 10.79 8.67 -18.06
CA ASN A 102 12.01 8.01 -17.55
C ASN A 102 11.75 6.57 -17.09
N PHE A 103 10.95 6.37 -16.04
CA PHE A 103 10.82 5.06 -15.38
C PHE A 103 9.78 4.15 -16.03
N TYR A 104 8.77 4.72 -16.67
CA TYR A 104 7.63 3.99 -17.24
C TYR A 104 7.47 4.24 -18.74
N LYS A 105 8.56 4.57 -19.44
CA LYS A 105 8.56 4.81 -20.87
C LYS A 105 7.95 3.62 -21.63
N GLY A 106 6.95 3.89 -22.48
CA GLY A 106 6.24 2.87 -23.24
C GLY A 106 5.14 2.13 -22.48
N ARG A 107 4.86 2.49 -21.22
CA ARG A 107 3.76 1.95 -20.42
C ARG A 107 2.72 3.03 -20.12
N LYS A 108 1.48 2.62 -19.85
CA LYS A 108 0.40 3.56 -19.49
C LYS A 108 0.49 3.85 -17.99
N LEU A 109 1.18 4.93 -17.63
CA LEU A 109 1.28 5.41 -16.25
C LEU A 109 0.14 6.37 -15.91
N LYS A 110 -0.50 6.09 -14.77
CA LYS A 110 -1.47 6.96 -14.10
C LYS A 110 -1.07 7.11 -12.63
N MET A 111 -1.22 8.30 -12.08
CA MET A 111 -0.95 8.60 -10.68
C MET A 111 -2.24 9.12 -10.03
N LEU A 112 -2.65 8.48 -8.94
CA LEU A 112 -3.79 8.90 -8.14
C LEU A 112 -3.24 9.57 -6.87
N TRP A 113 -3.45 10.88 -6.75
CA TRP A 113 -2.74 11.74 -5.81
C TRP A 113 -3.64 12.22 -4.67
N PHE A 114 -3.08 12.36 -3.48
CA PHE A 114 -3.69 13.04 -2.35
C PHE A 114 -2.71 14.04 -1.74
N ASP A 115 -3.19 15.26 -1.52
CA ASP A 115 -2.44 16.34 -0.89
C ASP A 115 -2.81 16.43 0.60
N GLU A 116 -1.79 16.39 1.45
CA GLU A 116 -1.95 16.63 2.89
C GLU A 116 -1.91 18.12 3.20
N HIS A 117 -2.46 18.50 4.36
CA HIS A 117 -2.53 19.89 4.80
C HIS A 117 -1.17 20.50 5.14
N ASP A 118 -0.16 19.68 5.43
CA ASP A 118 1.19 20.11 5.79
C ASP A 118 2.10 20.32 4.58
N GLY A 119 1.54 20.27 3.36
CA GLY A 119 2.29 20.36 2.12
C GLY A 119 3.02 19.06 1.77
N SER A 120 2.82 17.96 2.50
CA SER A 120 3.19 16.63 2.03
C SER A 120 2.08 16.06 1.13
N GLY A 121 2.37 14.95 0.47
CA GLY A 121 1.36 14.23 -0.29
C GLY A 121 1.71 12.77 -0.43
N TRP A 122 0.81 12.01 -1.02
CA TRP A 122 1.11 10.65 -1.39
C TRP A 122 0.34 10.24 -2.64
N VAL A 123 0.86 9.22 -3.30
CA VAL A 123 0.39 8.81 -4.61
C VAL A 123 0.23 7.31 -4.67
N VAL A 124 -0.85 6.86 -5.31
CA VAL A 124 -0.96 5.49 -5.82
C VAL A 124 -0.52 5.50 -7.27
N VAL A 125 0.54 4.73 -7.54
CA VAL A 125 1.05 4.52 -8.89
C VAL A 125 0.26 3.39 -9.54
N VAL A 126 -0.33 3.67 -10.70
CA VAL A 126 -1.07 2.71 -11.51
C VAL A 126 -0.34 2.57 -12.84
N VAL A 127 -0.03 1.33 -13.23
CA VAL A 127 0.65 1.04 -14.49
C VAL A 127 -0.17 0.03 -15.28
N ASP A 128 -0.43 0.36 -16.54
CA ASP A 128 -1.24 -0.44 -17.47
C ASP A 128 -2.63 -0.80 -16.89
N GLY A 129 -3.22 0.15 -16.14
CA GLY A 129 -4.54 0.01 -15.53
C GLY A 129 -4.59 -0.73 -14.19
N THR A 130 -3.44 -1.19 -13.68
CA THR A 130 -3.33 -1.93 -12.43
C THR A 130 -2.51 -1.18 -11.38
N GLY A 131 -2.95 -1.21 -10.12
CA GLY A 131 -2.19 -0.61 -9.02
C GLY A 131 -0.84 -1.31 -8.84
N TYR A 132 0.20 -0.50 -8.65
CA TYR A 132 1.57 -0.96 -8.52
C TYR A 132 2.10 -0.75 -7.10
N GLU A 133 2.04 0.49 -6.60
CA GLU A 133 2.55 0.84 -5.28
C GLU A 133 1.91 2.12 -4.73
N ILE A 134 2.09 2.32 -3.42
CA ILE A 134 1.80 3.58 -2.72
C ILE A 134 3.14 4.24 -2.39
N ARG A 135 3.29 5.55 -2.65
CA ARG A 135 4.47 6.32 -2.26
C ARG A 135 4.11 7.61 -1.57
N LEU A 136 4.86 7.91 -0.52
CA LEU A 136 4.91 9.24 0.08
C LEU A 136 5.71 10.16 -0.84
N MET A 137 5.18 11.35 -1.07
CA MET A 137 5.78 12.40 -1.88
C MET A 137 5.98 13.63 -0.99
N LYS A 138 7.11 14.31 -1.14
CA LYS A 138 7.21 15.68 -0.63
C LYS A 138 6.38 16.55 -1.56
N GLY A 139 5.49 17.39 -1.05
CA GLY A 139 4.71 18.28 -1.88
C GLY A 139 5.40 19.61 -2.17
#